data_AF-A0A956S8G7-F1
#
_entry.id   AF-A0A956S8G7-F1
#
_cell.length_a   1.000
_cell.length_b   1.000
_cell.length_c   1.000
_cell.angle_alpha   90.00
_cell.angle_beta   90.00
_cell.angle_gamma   90.00
#
_symmetry.space_group_name_H-M   'P 1'
#
loop_
_entity.id
_entity.type
_entity.pdbx_description
1 polymer ?
#
loop_
_entity_poly.entity_id
_entity_poly.type
_entity_poly.pdbx_seq_one_letter_code
_entity_poly.pdbx_strand_id
1 'polypeptide(L)'
;KNRDIETIGKKAVKAFDTRSRFFHFEFFRLDEDKEGLGKKGDLVGLEVNMRAPGAYMPDIINYTYDVDVYSIWADMLIHDKSFVDIDRKYSVGYVSRRDGVKYKNSIDYVKNKYNDKILVDVNVPKVLSEAMGDRVLLARSKDENDLFNIMNLVTEKI
;
A
#
# COMPACT_ATOMS: atom_id res chain seq x y z
N LYS A 1 12.51 5.88 14.70
CA LYS A 1 11.10 5.61 15.12
C LYS A 1 10.78 4.15 14.79
N ASN A 2 10.13 3.43 15.73
CA ASN A 2 9.48 2.11 15.65
C ASN A 2 9.93 1.16 14.51
N ARG A 3 11.06 0.45 14.71
CA ARG A 3 11.47 -0.71 13.87
C ARG A 3 10.92 -2.05 14.40
N ASP A 4 9.92 -2.01 15.27
CA ASP A 4 9.29 -3.21 15.84
C ASP A 4 8.59 -4.04 14.76
N ILE A 5 7.92 -3.37 13.81
CA ILE A 5 7.32 -4.01 12.64
C ILE A 5 8.36 -4.69 11.73
N GLU A 6 9.51 -4.05 11.52
CA GLU A 6 10.61 -4.66 10.77
C GLU A 6 11.20 -5.85 11.53
N THR A 7 11.31 -5.75 12.85
CA THR A 7 11.84 -6.81 13.71
C THR A 7 10.95 -8.05 13.68
N ILE A 8 9.64 -7.89 13.86
CA ILE A 8 8.69 -9.01 13.79
C ILE A 8 8.57 -9.54 12.36
N GLY A 9 8.61 -8.66 11.35
CA GLY A 9 8.61 -9.05 9.94
C GLY A 9 9.81 -9.94 9.57
N LYS A 10 11.02 -9.57 10.01
CA LYS A 10 12.23 -10.41 9.79
C LYS A 10 12.13 -11.77 10.50
N LYS A 11 11.52 -11.82 11.69
CA LYS A 11 11.25 -13.09 12.38
C LYS A 11 10.27 -13.96 11.59
N ALA A 12 9.20 -13.37 11.04
CA ALA A 12 8.23 -14.06 10.21
C ALA A 12 8.87 -14.60 8.91
N VAL A 13 9.69 -13.79 8.21
CA VAL A 13 10.47 -14.24 7.03
C VAL A 13 11.27 -15.50 7.35
N LYS A 14 11.97 -15.51 8.48
CA LYS A 14 12.77 -16.67 8.91
C LYS A 14 11.92 -17.87 9.28
N ALA A 15 10.81 -17.66 9.98
CA ALA A 15 9.94 -18.74 10.46
C ALA A 15 9.20 -19.45 9.32
N PHE A 16 8.77 -18.70 8.30
CA PHE A 16 8.00 -19.23 7.18
C PHE A 16 8.84 -19.60 5.94
N ASP A 17 10.14 -19.36 5.98
CA ASP A 17 11.08 -19.69 4.91
C ASP A 17 10.65 -19.17 3.53
N THR A 18 10.45 -17.85 3.43
CA THR A 18 9.84 -17.20 2.26
C THR A 18 10.79 -17.02 1.07
N ARG A 19 11.79 -17.88 0.91
CA ARG A 19 12.80 -17.78 -0.15
C ARG A 19 12.17 -17.82 -1.54
N SER A 20 12.75 -17.02 -2.44
CA SER A 20 12.48 -17.02 -3.90
C SER A 20 11.03 -16.75 -4.32
N ARG A 21 10.24 -16.04 -3.51
CA ARG A 21 8.85 -15.70 -3.84
C ARG A 21 8.44 -14.33 -3.30
N PHE A 22 7.41 -13.75 -3.88
CA PHE A 22 6.69 -12.65 -3.24
C PHE A 22 6.04 -13.13 -1.94
N PHE A 23 6.04 -12.26 -0.95
CA PHE A 23 5.31 -12.46 0.30
C PHE A 23 4.82 -11.12 0.83
N HIS A 24 3.80 -11.17 1.69
CA HIS A 24 3.43 -10.06 2.55
C HIS A 24 2.85 -10.60 3.85
N PHE A 25 3.08 -9.87 4.93
CA PHE A 25 2.57 -10.20 6.26
C PHE A 25 1.78 -9.01 6.76
N GLU A 26 0.65 -9.29 7.39
CA GLU A 26 -0.21 -8.27 7.98
C GLU A 26 -0.20 -8.44 9.49
N PHE A 27 -0.16 -7.31 10.20
CA PHE A 27 -0.14 -7.28 11.65
C PHE A 27 -1.11 -6.22 12.16
N PHE A 28 -1.78 -6.51 13.26
CA PHE A 28 -2.46 -5.48 14.04
C PHE A 28 -1.53 -4.93 15.10
N ARG A 29 -1.65 -3.62 15.37
CA ARG A 29 -1.12 -3.02 16.59
C ARG A 29 -2.27 -2.86 17.58
N LEU A 30 -2.17 -3.52 18.73
CA LEU A 30 -3.20 -3.43 19.76
C LEU A 30 -3.30 -2.00 20.31
N ASP A 31 -4.51 -1.47 20.41
CA ASP A 31 -4.82 -0.14 20.95
C ASP A 31 -5.17 -0.17 22.45
N GLU A 32 -5.49 -1.35 22.96
CA GLU A 32 -5.72 -1.69 24.37
C GLU A 32 -5.20 -3.09 24.71
N ASP A 33 -5.12 -3.40 26.01
CA ASP A 33 -4.76 -4.75 26.46
C ASP A 33 -5.86 -5.74 26.04
N LYS A 34 -5.45 -6.88 25.50
CA LYS A 34 -6.35 -7.96 25.09
C LYS A 34 -5.92 -9.26 25.77
N GLU A 35 -6.74 -9.72 26.70
CA GLU A 35 -6.51 -10.98 27.39
C GLU A 35 -6.33 -12.13 26.39
N GLY A 36 -5.28 -12.94 26.58
CA GLY A 36 -4.93 -14.05 25.69
C GLY A 36 -4.22 -13.66 24.37
N LEU A 37 -4.08 -12.37 24.07
CA LEU A 37 -3.51 -11.87 22.80
C LEU A 37 -2.25 -11.05 23.02
N GLY A 38 -2.28 -10.08 23.92
CA GLY A 38 -1.16 -9.17 24.15
C GLY A 38 -1.58 -7.89 24.88
N LYS A 39 -0.62 -6.98 25.06
CA LYS A 39 -0.85 -5.68 25.68
C LYS A 39 -0.99 -4.60 24.62
N LYS A 40 -1.52 -3.45 25.03
CA LYS A 40 -1.55 -2.23 24.21
C LYS A 40 -0.16 -1.94 23.63
N GLY A 41 -0.12 -1.75 22.32
CA GLY A 41 1.09 -1.47 21.55
C GLY A 41 1.74 -2.70 20.91
N ASP A 42 1.40 -3.92 21.37
CA ASP A 42 1.94 -5.15 20.80
C ASP A 42 1.48 -5.36 19.36
N LEU A 43 2.36 -5.98 18.56
CA LEU A 43 2.06 -6.40 17.19
C LEU A 43 1.64 -7.87 17.17
N VAL A 44 0.42 -8.12 16.69
CA VAL A 44 -0.16 -9.46 16.55
C VAL A 44 -0.31 -9.79 15.07
N GLY A 45 0.08 -11.01 14.66
CA GLY A 45 -0.08 -11.46 13.29
C GLY A 45 -1.55 -11.59 12.89
N LEU A 46 -1.92 -10.98 11.77
CA LEU A 46 -3.22 -11.11 11.12
C LEU A 46 -3.16 -12.16 10.01
N GLU A 47 -2.27 -11.97 9.05
CA GLU A 47 -2.23 -12.79 7.85
C GLU A 47 -0.79 -13.04 7.38
N VAL A 48 -0.59 -14.22 6.79
CA VAL A 48 0.63 -14.62 6.13
C VAL A 48 0.31 -15.04 4.70
N ASN A 49 0.84 -14.29 3.74
CA ASN A 49 0.64 -14.55 2.32
C ASN A 49 1.95 -14.86 1.61
N MET A 50 1.99 -15.98 0.89
CA MET A 50 3.13 -16.42 0.07
C MET A 50 2.97 -16.01 -1.40
N ARG A 51 2.48 -14.78 -1.61
CA ARG A 51 2.23 -14.19 -2.92
C ARG A 51 2.39 -12.67 -2.88
N ALA A 52 2.38 -12.05 -4.05
CA ALA A 52 2.31 -10.60 -4.17
C ALA A 52 1.05 -10.05 -3.46
N PRO A 53 1.14 -8.89 -2.80
CA PRO A 53 -0.01 -8.23 -2.23
C PRO A 53 -1.03 -7.89 -3.31
N GLY A 54 -2.31 -7.95 -2.94
CA GLY A 54 -3.42 -7.71 -3.87
C GLY A 54 -3.57 -6.24 -4.26
N ALA A 55 -4.62 -5.97 -5.04
CA ALA A 55 -4.94 -4.64 -5.56
C ALA A 55 -3.73 -4.02 -6.30
N TYR A 56 -3.49 -2.72 -6.11
CA TYR A 56 -2.40 -1.99 -6.75
C TYR A 56 -1.14 -1.92 -5.88
N MET A 57 -0.98 -2.84 -4.92
CA MET A 57 0.16 -2.78 -4.00
C MET A 57 1.52 -2.96 -4.69
N PRO A 58 1.70 -3.85 -5.67
CA PRO A 58 2.93 -3.90 -6.46
C PRO A 58 3.24 -2.57 -7.17
N ASP A 59 2.23 -1.93 -7.75
CA ASP A 59 2.38 -0.61 -8.39
C ASP A 59 2.73 0.47 -7.37
N ILE A 60 2.08 0.46 -6.19
CA ILE A 60 2.39 1.37 -5.09
C ILE A 60 3.86 1.23 -4.66
N ILE A 61 4.39 0.01 -4.58
CA ILE A 61 5.80 -0.23 -4.26
C ILE A 61 6.68 0.34 -5.38
N ASN A 62 6.38 0.06 -6.65
CA ASN A 62 7.09 0.63 -7.80
C ASN A 62 7.16 2.16 -7.72
N TYR A 63 6.02 2.83 -7.50
CA TYR A 63 5.94 4.29 -7.44
C TYR A 63 6.59 4.91 -6.18
N THR A 64 6.68 4.14 -5.10
CA THR A 64 7.30 4.57 -3.82
C THR A 64 8.81 4.66 -3.95
N TYR A 65 9.42 3.69 -4.62
CA TYR A 65 10.86 3.51 -4.70
C TYR A 65 11.46 3.87 -6.07
N ASP A 66 10.63 4.16 -7.08
CA ASP A 66 11.03 4.27 -8.49
C ASP A 66 11.76 3.01 -8.98
N VAL A 67 11.13 1.85 -8.78
CA VAL A 67 11.68 0.54 -9.14
C VAL A 67 10.66 -0.29 -9.94
N ASP A 68 11.11 -1.44 -10.44
CA ASP A 68 10.25 -2.52 -10.92
C ASP A 68 10.42 -3.75 -10.03
N VAL A 69 9.42 -4.02 -9.18
CA VAL A 69 9.40 -5.15 -8.27
C VAL A 69 9.46 -6.51 -8.97
N TYR A 70 8.96 -6.61 -10.21
CA TYR A 70 9.00 -7.87 -10.95
C TYR A 70 10.40 -8.14 -11.49
N SER A 71 11.10 -7.10 -11.94
CA SER A 71 12.52 -7.19 -12.31
C SER A 71 13.37 -7.57 -11.10
N ILE A 72 13.16 -6.95 -9.93
CA ILE A 72 13.84 -7.33 -8.68
C ILE A 72 13.59 -8.80 -8.34
N TRP A 73 12.34 -9.25 -8.44
CA TRP A 73 12.01 -10.65 -8.16
C TRP A 73 12.66 -11.61 -9.16
N ALA A 74 12.69 -11.27 -10.46
CA ALA A 74 13.38 -12.06 -11.48
C ALA A 74 14.88 -12.17 -11.21
N ASP A 75 15.54 -11.06 -10.82
CA ASP A 75 16.95 -11.06 -10.44
C ASP A 75 17.22 -11.95 -9.24
N MET A 76 16.33 -11.94 -8.23
CA MET A 76 16.43 -12.85 -7.09
C MET A 76 16.30 -14.32 -7.51
N LEU A 77 15.45 -14.65 -8.48
CA LEU A 77 15.28 -16.02 -8.98
C LEU A 77 16.49 -16.52 -9.77
N ILE A 78 17.11 -15.65 -10.58
CA ILE A 78 18.17 -16.01 -11.53
C ILE A 78 19.56 -15.89 -10.89
N HIS A 79 19.77 -14.87 -10.06
CA HIS A 79 21.08 -14.45 -9.57
C HIS A 79 21.24 -14.52 -8.05
N ASP A 80 20.18 -14.86 -7.31
CA ASP A 80 20.13 -14.86 -5.84
C ASP A 80 20.56 -13.52 -5.20
N LYS A 81 20.25 -12.41 -5.89
CA LYS A 81 20.50 -11.03 -5.42
C LYS A 81 19.61 -10.01 -6.13
N SER A 82 19.51 -8.82 -5.55
CA SER A 82 18.97 -7.62 -6.21
C SER A 82 20.13 -6.74 -6.70
N PHE A 83 19.97 -6.12 -7.87
CA PHE A 83 20.89 -5.09 -8.38
C PHE A 83 20.40 -3.66 -8.13
N VAL A 84 19.21 -3.52 -7.55
CA VAL A 84 18.58 -2.22 -7.26
C VAL A 84 18.91 -1.83 -5.83
N ASP A 85 19.40 -0.59 -5.66
CA ASP A 85 19.51 0.04 -4.34
C ASP A 85 18.15 0.60 -3.92
N ILE A 86 17.62 0.09 -2.80
CA ILE A 86 16.26 0.41 -2.35
C ILE A 86 16.31 1.65 -1.46
N ASP A 87 15.90 2.77 -2.03
CA ASP A 87 15.75 4.04 -1.33
C ASP A 87 14.34 4.62 -1.55
N ARG A 88 13.62 4.90 -0.47
CA ARG A 88 12.24 5.41 -0.55
C ARG A 88 12.26 6.85 -1.06
N LYS A 89 11.73 7.07 -2.26
CA LYS A 89 11.71 8.39 -2.91
C LYS A 89 10.44 9.19 -2.60
N TYR A 90 9.32 8.50 -2.42
CA TYR A 90 8.01 9.11 -2.22
C TYR A 90 7.18 8.38 -1.16
N SER A 91 6.09 9.01 -0.75
CA SER A 91 4.91 8.36 -0.20
C SER A 91 3.89 8.22 -1.32
N VAL A 92 3.11 7.14 -1.30
CA VAL A 92 2.05 6.89 -2.28
C VAL A 92 0.73 6.67 -1.55
N GLY A 93 -0.28 7.44 -1.93
CA GLY A 93 -1.62 7.37 -1.40
C GLY A 93 -2.54 6.60 -2.34
N TYR A 94 -3.32 5.68 -1.77
CA TYR A 94 -4.45 5.04 -2.42
C TYR A 94 -5.74 5.69 -1.94
N VAL A 95 -6.63 6.07 -2.87
CA VAL A 95 -7.97 6.54 -2.53
C VAL A 95 -8.96 6.07 -3.58
N SER A 96 -10.18 5.74 -3.15
CA SER A 96 -11.23 5.32 -4.07
C SER A 96 -12.59 5.94 -3.78
N ARG A 97 -13.43 5.97 -4.81
CA ARG A 97 -14.84 6.36 -4.75
C ARG A 97 -15.74 5.17 -5.01
N ARG A 98 -16.95 5.22 -4.47
CA ARG A 98 -18.02 4.26 -4.73
C ARG A 98 -19.10 4.89 -5.58
N ASP A 99 -19.66 4.10 -6.48
CA ASP A 99 -20.83 4.51 -7.24
C ASP A 99 -22.03 4.71 -6.31
N GLY A 100 -22.92 5.65 -6.66
CA GLY A 100 -24.09 6.00 -5.85
C GLY A 100 -23.80 6.94 -4.66
N VAL A 101 -22.54 7.15 -4.29
CA VAL A 101 -22.16 8.16 -3.30
C VAL A 101 -21.97 9.52 -3.98
N LYS A 102 -22.60 10.56 -3.42
CA LYS A 102 -22.41 11.93 -3.89
C LYS A 102 -21.20 12.55 -3.22
N TYR A 103 -20.23 12.96 -4.02
CA TYR A 103 -19.01 13.63 -3.57
C TYR A 103 -19.06 15.11 -3.91
N LYS A 104 -18.54 15.95 -3.00
CA LYS A 104 -18.56 17.40 -3.14
C LYS A 104 -17.67 17.88 -4.29
N ASN A 105 -16.48 17.28 -4.43
CA ASN A 105 -15.51 17.67 -5.44
C ASN A 105 -15.54 16.71 -6.64
N SER A 106 -15.34 17.19 -7.86
CA SER A 106 -15.15 16.32 -9.03
C SER A 106 -13.73 15.75 -9.05
N ILE A 107 -13.54 14.58 -9.67
CA ILE A 107 -12.19 14.03 -9.85
C ILE A 107 -11.34 14.94 -10.73
N ASP A 108 -11.92 15.55 -11.77
CA ASP A 108 -11.21 16.48 -12.65
C ASP A 108 -10.73 17.72 -11.90
N TYR A 109 -11.50 18.25 -10.95
CA TYR A 109 -11.05 19.32 -10.06
C TYR A 109 -9.79 18.91 -9.28
N VAL A 110 -9.80 17.72 -8.67
CA VAL A 110 -8.65 17.22 -7.90
C VAL A 110 -7.43 17.03 -8.81
N LYS A 111 -7.61 16.42 -9.98
CA LYS A 111 -6.55 16.20 -10.97
C LYS A 111 -5.95 17.51 -11.47
N ASN A 112 -6.77 18.52 -11.76
CA ASN A 112 -6.26 19.82 -12.17
C ASN A 112 -5.45 20.51 -11.06
N LYS A 113 -5.83 20.32 -9.79
CA LYS A 113 -5.14 20.91 -8.64
C LYS A 113 -3.82 20.19 -8.29
N TYR A 114 -3.73 18.88 -8.51
CA TYR A 114 -2.58 18.04 -8.13
C TYR A 114 -2.00 17.23 -9.30
N ASN A 115 -2.04 17.78 -10.51
CA ASN A 115 -1.77 17.06 -11.75
C ASN A 115 -0.42 16.32 -11.75
N ASP A 116 0.62 16.95 -11.20
CA ASP A 116 1.97 16.40 -11.08
C ASP A 116 2.10 15.22 -10.11
N LYS A 117 1.07 14.98 -9.28
CA LYS A 117 1.08 13.96 -8.22
C LYS A 117 0.18 12.77 -8.54
N ILE A 118 -0.81 12.90 -9.41
CA ILE A 118 -1.72 11.80 -9.77
C ILE A 118 -1.02 10.84 -10.72
N LEU A 119 -0.97 9.57 -10.34
CA LEU A 119 -0.31 8.48 -11.08
C LEU A 119 -1.30 7.62 -11.85
N VAL A 120 -2.40 7.28 -11.19
CA VAL A 120 -3.43 6.36 -11.70
C VAL A 120 -4.79 6.97 -11.44
N ASP A 121 -5.68 6.84 -12.42
CA ASP A 121 -7.10 7.17 -12.34
C ASP A 121 -7.85 6.13 -13.18
N VAL A 122 -8.50 5.17 -12.51
CA VAL A 122 -9.03 3.97 -13.18
C VAL A 122 -10.37 3.57 -12.59
N ASN A 123 -11.30 3.17 -13.46
CA ASN A 123 -12.53 2.50 -13.04
C ASN A 123 -12.24 1.02 -12.78
N VAL A 124 -12.63 0.55 -11.61
CA VAL A 124 -12.40 -0.84 -11.20
C VAL A 124 -13.52 -1.71 -11.76
N PRO A 125 -13.20 -2.88 -12.36
CA PRO A 125 -14.21 -3.84 -12.79
C PRO A 125 -15.15 -4.22 -11.64
N LYS A 126 -16.44 -4.40 -11.92
CA LYS A 126 -17.47 -4.65 -10.89
C LYS A 126 -17.20 -5.87 -10.01
N VAL A 127 -16.55 -6.90 -10.55
CA VAL A 127 -16.15 -8.10 -9.79
C VAL A 127 -15.10 -7.81 -8.70
N LEU A 128 -14.38 -6.69 -8.79
CA LEU A 128 -13.35 -6.28 -7.84
C LEU A 128 -13.73 -5.02 -7.03
N SER A 129 -14.78 -4.29 -7.44
CA SER A 129 -15.09 -2.97 -6.85
C SER A 129 -15.67 -3.03 -5.44
N GLU A 130 -16.17 -4.20 -5.01
CA GLU A 130 -16.61 -4.40 -3.63
C GLU A 130 -15.44 -4.15 -2.64
N ALA A 131 -14.28 -4.74 -2.91
CA ALA A 131 -13.09 -4.60 -2.05
C ALA A 131 -12.32 -3.29 -2.31
N MET A 132 -12.30 -2.79 -3.56
CA MET A 132 -11.39 -1.72 -3.98
C MET A 132 -12.09 -0.35 -4.14
N GLY A 133 -13.41 -0.32 -4.19
CA GLY A 133 -14.15 0.85 -4.69
C GLY A 133 -14.27 0.83 -6.21
N ASP A 134 -15.13 1.68 -6.76
CA ASP A 134 -15.50 1.67 -8.18
C ASP A 134 -14.58 2.54 -9.05
N ARG A 135 -13.95 3.57 -8.48
CA ARG A 135 -12.92 4.39 -9.15
C ARG A 135 -11.76 4.65 -8.21
N VAL A 136 -10.56 4.25 -8.61
CA VAL A 136 -9.33 4.34 -7.80
C VAL A 136 -8.43 5.43 -8.35
N LEU A 137 -7.85 6.21 -7.43
CA LEU A 137 -6.76 7.11 -7.70
C LEU A 137 -5.53 6.70 -6.87
N LEU A 138 -4.37 6.70 -7.53
CA LEU A 138 -3.07 6.68 -6.86
C LEU A 138 -2.42 8.05 -7.02
N ALA A 139 -1.85 8.56 -5.94
CA ALA A 139 -1.07 9.78 -5.96
C ALA A 139 0.24 9.59 -5.22
N ARG A 140 1.31 10.28 -5.63
CA ARG A 140 2.58 10.29 -4.89
C ARG A 140 3.04 11.69 -4.57
N SER A 141 3.69 11.84 -3.42
CA SER A 141 4.37 13.07 -3.03
C SER A 141 5.51 12.77 -2.06
N LYS A 142 6.47 13.68 -1.96
CA LYS A 142 7.47 13.68 -0.88
C LYS A 142 6.89 14.22 0.43
N ASP A 143 5.83 15.01 0.34
CA ASP A 143 5.08 15.52 1.50
C ASP A 143 3.79 14.70 1.68
N GLU A 144 3.67 14.00 2.80
CA GLU A 144 2.49 13.19 3.11
C GLU A 144 1.23 14.07 3.30
N ASN A 145 1.38 15.36 3.63
CA ASN A 145 0.23 16.27 3.74
C ASN A 145 -0.47 16.48 2.39
N ASP A 146 0.28 16.47 1.27
CA ASP A 146 -0.34 16.52 -0.06
C ASP A 146 -1.27 15.33 -0.27
N LEU A 147 -0.84 14.14 0.15
CA LEU A 147 -1.62 12.91 -0.01
C LEU A 147 -2.88 12.97 0.85
N PHE A 148 -2.79 13.39 2.10
CA PHE A 148 -3.97 13.56 2.96
C PHE A 148 -4.94 14.60 2.39
N ASN A 149 -4.44 15.71 1.85
CA ASN A 149 -5.27 16.72 1.20
C ASN A 149 -5.99 16.16 -0.05
N ILE A 150 -5.27 15.40 -0.88
CA ILE A 150 -5.86 14.72 -2.05
C ILE A 150 -6.94 13.74 -1.59
N MET A 151 -6.65 12.88 -0.60
CA MET A 151 -7.59 11.90 -0.06
C MET A 151 -8.86 12.57 0.47
N ASN A 152 -8.72 13.65 1.23
CA ASN A 152 -9.86 14.41 1.75
C ASN A 152 -10.71 14.98 0.61
N LEU A 153 -10.11 15.64 -0.37
CA LEU A 153 -10.86 16.21 -1.50
C LEU A 153 -11.54 15.13 -2.34
N VAL A 154 -10.90 13.98 -2.55
CA VAL A 154 -11.49 12.85 -3.26
C VAL A 154 -12.65 12.25 -2.47
N THR A 155 -12.59 12.18 -1.15
CA THR A 155 -13.59 11.46 -0.35
C THR A 155 -14.64 12.34 0.32
N GLU A 156 -14.51 13.66 0.27
CA GLU A 156 -15.46 14.62 0.84
C GLU A 156 -16.85 14.43 0.21
N LYS A 157 -17.82 14.06 1.05
CA LYS A 157 -19.22 13.79 0.66
C LYS A 157 -20.05 15.07 0.75
N ILE A 158 -21.16 15.08 0.00
CA ILE A 158 -22.23 16.09 0.15
C ILE A 158 -23.10 15.71 1.35
#